data_AF-A0A537ZC72-F1
#
_entry.id   AF-A0A537ZC72-F1
#
_cell.length_a   1.000
_cell.length_b   1.000
_cell.length_c   1.000
_cell.angle_alpha   90.00
_cell.angle_beta   90.00
_cell.angle_gamma   90.00
#
_symmetry.space_group_name_H-M   'P 1'
#
loop_
_entity.id
_entity.type
_entity.pdbx_description
1 polymer ?
#
loop_
_entity_poly.entity_id
_entity_poly.type
_entity_poly.pdbx_seq_one_letter_code
_entity_poly.pdbx_strand_id
1 'polypeptide(L)'
;MFPGGPTLGRSTMRQRSFAILVAAVAFLLAGSVGVYAYDSAHENQIADGVKAGGVDIGGLKTSAARAKLRRVLSVRLSRPVYATYSAHENQIADGVKAGGVDIGGLKTSAARAKLRRVLSVRLSRPVYATYKGARFRLDPVAARLRVDIDGMVSEALQRSRGGNVLSRTVRGVFGGSVHANVPVRASYDHRTVSLLVAHIEHRLDRSARDASIDFSTGTLQKVKERKGRLVKGRTLRRDIEGALGVPGGDRTVPIRAVSIRPKVTTSQLAANYPTVITIDRPAFALALYKHLKRVKSYTIAVGRQGLETPAGEYTVMDKQIDPSWHVPNSSWAGSLAGQVIPPGPQDPLKARWIGITDGAGIHGTEDLGSLGTAASHGCIRMAIPDVIELYNRTPYGSKIFIH
;
A
#
# COMPACT_ATOMS: atom_id res chain seq x y z
N MET A 1 -54.85 55.44 -20.51
CA MET A 1 -53.68 55.85 -21.32
C MET A 1 -52.74 54.66 -21.40
N PHE A 2 -52.66 54.02 -22.57
CA PHE A 2 -51.72 52.94 -22.92
C PHE A 2 -50.28 53.50 -23.07
N PRO A 3 -49.21 52.70 -22.93
CA PRO A 3 -48.74 51.74 -23.95
C PRO A 3 -48.38 50.36 -23.33
N GLY A 4 -48.38 49.20 -23.99
CA GLY A 4 -48.09 48.85 -25.37
C GLY A 4 -46.97 47.79 -25.37
N GLY A 5 -47.29 46.52 -25.06
CA GLY A 5 -46.35 45.40 -25.07
C GLY A 5 -46.26 44.70 -26.44
N PRO A 6 -45.09 44.17 -26.87
CA PRO A 6 -44.88 43.69 -28.23
C PRO A 6 -45.51 42.32 -28.49
N THR A 7 -46.00 42.18 -29.71
CA THR A 7 -46.64 41.00 -30.29
C THR A 7 -45.64 39.88 -30.62
N LEU A 8 -46.02 38.64 -30.29
CA LEU A 8 -45.34 37.41 -30.70
C LEU A 8 -45.39 37.24 -32.23
N GLY A 9 -44.29 37.53 -32.91
CA GLY A 9 -44.09 37.17 -34.30
C GLY A 9 -43.97 35.64 -34.44
N ARG A 10 -44.97 35.02 -35.09
CA ARG A 10 -44.90 33.62 -35.57
C ARG A 10 -43.63 33.42 -36.38
N SER A 11 -42.76 32.52 -35.93
CA SER A 11 -41.49 32.22 -36.58
C SER A 11 -41.69 31.74 -38.02
N THR A 12 -41.09 32.45 -38.97
CA THR A 12 -40.84 32.04 -40.36
C THR A 12 -39.73 30.98 -40.44
N MET A 13 -39.74 30.01 -39.51
CA MET A 13 -38.78 28.89 -39.44
C MET A 13 -39.41 27.56 -39.88
N ARG A 14 -40.38 27.60 -40.80
CA ARG A 14 -40.97 26.39 -41.42
C ARG A 14 -40.66 26.25 -42.91
N GLN A 15 -40.46 27.35 -43.64
CA GLN A 15 -40.00 27.30 -45.03
C GLN A 15 -38.48 27.07 -45.16
N ARG A 16 -37.67 27.57 -44.21
CA ARG A 16 -36.21 27.41 -44.25
C ARG A 16 -35.78 25.96 -44.00
N SER A 17 -36.43 25.26 -43.07
CA SER A 17 -36.15 23.85 -42.74
C SER A 17 -36.52 22.89 -43.88
N PHE A 18 -37.56 23.23 -44.65
CA PHE A 18 -37.98 22.48 -45.84
C PHE A 18 -37.02 22.66 -47.02
N ALA A 19 -36.53 23.89 -47.24
CA ALA A 19 -35.51 24.16 -48.25
C ALA A 19 -34.16 23.47 -47.94
N ILE A 20 -33.77 23.40 -46.66
CA ILE A 20 -32.54 22.74 -46.22
C ILE A 20 -32.60 21.21 -46.41
N LEU A 21 -33.76 20.57 -46.18
CA LEU A 21 -33.93 19.13 -46.37
C LEU A 21 -33.91 18.73 -47.86
N VAL A 22 -34.58 19.52 -48.71
CA VAL A 22 -34.56 19.30 -50.18
C VAL A 22 -33.19 19.58 -50.77
N ALA A 23 -32.49 20.62 -50.28
CA ALA A 23 -31.12 20.90 -50.67
C ALA A 23 -30.17 19.78 -50.24
N ALA A 24 -30.31 19.23 -49.03
CA ALA A 24 -29.47 18.14 -48.53
C ALA A 24 -29.64 16.83 -49.33
N VAL A 25 -30.86 16.47 -49.70
CA VAL A 25 -31.12 15.29 -50.56
C VAL A 25 -30.62 15.52 -52.00
N ALA A 26 -30.77 16.73 -52.53
CA ALA A 26 -30.21 17.09 -53.84
C ALA A 26 -28.67 17.10 -53.83
N PHE A 27 -28.04 17.52 -52.73
CA PHE A 27 -26.58 17.51 -52.55
C PHE A 27 -26.04 16.08 -52.39
N LEU A 28 -26.75 15.20 -51.68
CA LEU A 28 -26.41 13.78 -51.54
C LEU A 28 -26.54 13.01 -52.86
N LEU A 29 -27.55 13.32 -53.68
CA LEU A 29 -27.70 12.74 -55.02
C LEU A 29 -26.70 13.31 -56.03
N ALA A 30 -26.37 14.61 -55.94
CA ALA A 30 -25.32 15.21 -56.76
C ALA A 30 -23.92 14.69 -56.40
N GLY A 31 -23.65 14.48 -55.11
CA GLY A 31 -22.38 13.95 -54.61
C GLY A 31 -22.17 12.46 -54.93
N SER A 32 -23.22 11.65 -54.89
CA SER A 32 -23.13 10.23 -55.27
C SER A 32 -23.00 10.03 -56.79
N VAL A 33 -23.61 10.89 -57.61
CA VAL A 33 -23.41 10.89 -59.07
C VAL A 33 -22.00 11.39 -59.45
N GLY A 34 -21.45 12.37 -58.72
CA GLY A 34 -20.10 12.89 -58.95
C GLY A 34 -18.97 11.90 -58.62
N VAL A 35 -19.23 10.88 -57.80
CA VAL A 35 -18.22 9.87 -57.40
C VAL A 35 -18.16 8.69 -58.40
N TYR A 36 -19.19 8.47 -59.23
CA TYR A 36 -19.24 7.31 -60.14
C TYR A 36 -18.92 7.63 -61.60
N ALA A 37 -18.69 8.89 -61.95
CA ALA A 37 -18.35 9.28 -63.33
C ALA A 37 -17.34 10.42 -63.32
N TYR A 38 -16.10 10.10 -62.95
CA TYR A 38 -14.94 10.89 -63.35
C TYR A 38 -14.12 10.03 -64.31
N ASP A 39 -14.45 10.12 -65.60
CA ASP A 39 -13.44 9.91 -66.62
C ASP A 39 -13.68 10.88 -67.79
N SER A 40 -12.61 11.52 -68.21
CA SER A 40 -12.60 12.71 -69.03
C SER A 40 -12.61 12.34 -70.50
N ALA A 41 -13.78 12.12 -71.09
CA ALA A 41 -14.00 12.28 -72.53
C ALA A 41 -15.50 12.19 -72.85
N HIS A 42 -16.01 13.18 -73.60
CA HIS A 42 -17.37 13.36 -74.12
C HIS A 42 -18.31 14.26 -73.27
N GLU A 43 -18.88 15.24 -73.95
CA GLU A 43 -19.59 16.42 -73.45
C GLU A 43 -20.74 16.13 -72.46
N ASN A 44 -20.59 16.45 -71.17
CA ASN A 44 -21.68 16.76 -70.21
C ASN A 44 -22.92 15.83 -70.22
N GLN A 45 -22.76 14.56 -70.60
CA GLN A 45 -23.85 13.60 -70.81
C GLN A 45 -23.67 12.42 -69.85
N ILE A 46 -24.76 12.02 -69.20
CA ILE A 46 -24.77 10.93 -68.23
C ILE A 46 -24.72 9.60 -69.01
N ALA A 47 -23.88 8.66 -68.59
CA ALA A 47 -23.77 7.35 -69.24
C ALA A 47 -25.12 6.62 -69.32
N ASP A 48 -25.34 5.86 -70.39
CA ASP A 48 -26.56 5.09 -70.59
C ASP A 48 -26.76 4.05 -69.48
N GLY A 49 -28.02 3.82 -69.09
CA GLY A 49 -28.40 2.87 -68.03
C GLY A 49 -28.35 3.42 -66.60
N VAL A 50 -27.94 4.68 -66.40
CA VAL A 50 -27.93 5.31 -65.06
C VAL A 50 -29.35 5.65 -64.61
N LYS A 51 -29.75 5.08 -63.46
CA LYS A 51 -31.05 5.38 -62.82
C LYS A 51 -30.84 6.09 -61.48
N ALA A 52 -31.57 7.17 -61.24
CA ALA A 52 -31.60 7.88 -59.97
C ALA A 52 -33.01 7.82 -59.37
N GLY A 53 -33.14 7.24 -58.17
CA GLY A 53 -34.46 7.08 -57.51
C GLY A 53 -35.46 6.22 -58.29
N GLY A 54 -34.97 5.28 -59.10
CA GLY A 54 -35.79 4.45 -60.00
C GLY A 54 -36.17 5.11 -61.33
N VAL A 55 -35.69 6.35 -61.58
CA VAL A 55 -35.94 7.10 -62.82
C VAL A 55 -34.72 7.03 -63.72
N ASP A 56 -34.91 6.62 -64.97
CA ASP A 56 -33.83 6.54 -65.97
C ASP A 56 -33.39 7.93 -66.45
N ILE A 57 -32.11 8.23 -66.26
CA ILE A 57 -31.45 9.49 -66.62
C ILE A 57 -30.22 9.26 -67.51
N GLY A 58 -29.98 8.01 -67.95
CA GLY A 58 -28.92 7.70 -68.88
C GLY A 58 -29.13 8.38 -70.23
N GLY A 59 -28.02 8.80 -70.86
CA GLY A 59 -28.01 9.50 -72.14
C GLY A 59 -28.44 10.97 -72.06
N LEU A 60 -28.77 11.51 -70.88
CA LEU A 60 -29.20 12.91 -70.73
C LEU A 60 -28.05 13.85 -70.40
N LYS A 61 -28.10 15.07 -70.95
CA LYS A 61 -27.29 16.19 -70.44
C LYS A 61 -27.68 16.50 -68.99
N THR A 62 -26.71 16.85 -68.16
CA THR A 62 -26.90 17.08 -66.71
C THR A 62 -28.03 18.07 -66.36
N SER A 63 -28.25 19.10 -67.18
CA SER A 63 -29.35 20.06 -67.03
C SER A 63 -30.73 19.42 -67.29
N ALA A 64 -30.85 18.58 -68.31
CA ALA A 64 -32.08 17.87 -68.66
C ALA A 64 -32.40 16.76 -67.64
N ALA A 65 -31.38 16.07 -67.14
CA ALA A 65 -31.54 15.08 -66.06
C ALA A 65 -32.09 15.72 -64.78
N ARG A 66 -31.60 16.91 -64.40
CA ARG A 66 -32.12 17.68 -63.24
C ARG A 66 -33.58 18.09 -63.41
N ALA A 67 -33.98 18.54 -64.61
CA ALA A 67 -35.36 18.89 -64.90
C ALA A 67 -36.30 17.67 -64.83
N LYS A 68 -35.86 16.53 -65.39
CA LYS A 68 -36.61 15.26 -65.37
C LYS A 68 -36.79 14.73 -63.94
N LEU A 69 -35.73 14.73 -63.13
CA LEU A 69 -35.80 14.34 -61.72
C LEU A 69 -36.70 15.28 -60.92
N ARG A 70 -36.59 16.60 -61.12
CA ARG A 70 -37.49 17.57 -60.48
C ARG A 70 -38.95 17.29 -60.80
N ARG A 71 -39.27 16.98 -62.06
CA ARG A 71 -40.66 16.70 -62.49
C ARG A 71 -41.20 15.38 -61.93
N VAL A 72 -40.40 14.32 -61.93
CA VAL A 72 -40.86 12.97 -61.56
C VAL A 72 -40.85 12.76 -60.04
N LEU A 73 -39.86 13.29 -59.33
CA LEU A 73 -39.76 13.13 -57.86
C LEU A 73 -40.62 14.14 -57.09
N SER A 74 -40.95 15.30 -57.65
CA SER A 74 -41.86 16.27 -56.99
C SER A 74 -43.27 15.71 -56.82
N VAL A 75 -43.78 15.01 -57.84
CA VAL A 75 -45.10 14.36 -57.78
C VAL A 75 -45.11 13.21 -56.76
N ARG A 76 -44.00 12.48 -56.59
CA ARG A 76 -43.89 11.36 -55.64
C ARG A 76 -43.68 11.79 -54.18
N LEU A 77 -43.18 13.00 -53.94
CA LEU A 77 -42.92 13.56 -52.60
C LEU A 77 -44.07 14.43 -52.06
N SER A 78 -45.18 14.54 -52.80
CA SER A 78 -46.35 15.35 -52.41
C SER A 78 -47.31 14.64 -51.44
N ARG A 79 -46.99 13.42 -51.01
CA ARG A 79 -47.75 12.75 -49.94
C ARG A 79 -47.15 13.18 -48.60
N PRO A 80 -47.87 13.89 -47.72
CA PRO A 80 -47.38 14.17 -46.39
C PRO A 80 -47.18 12.83 -45.69
N VAL A 81 -45.94 12.39 -45.57
CA VAL A 81 -45.58 11.30 -44.67
C VAL A 81 -45.64 11.88 -43.27
N TYR A 82 -46.71 11.59 -42.54
CA TYR A 82 -46.73 11.77 -41.10
C TYR A 82 -45.78 10.73 -40.50
N ALA A 83 -44.48 11.04 -40.46
CA ALA A 83 -43.58 10.32 -39.59
C ALA A 83 -43.93 10.76 -38.16
N THR A 84 -44.74 9.97 -37.47
CA THR A 84 -44.84 10.06 -36.00
C THR A 84 -43.48 9.68 -35.44
N TYR A 85 -42.61 10.67 -35.28
CA TYR A 85 -41.36 10.52 -34.55
C TYR A 85 -41.73 10.41 -33.08
N SER A 86 -42.05 9.21 -32.63
CA SER A 86 -41.98 8.89 -31.20
C SER A 86 -40.50 8.88 -30.86
N ALA A 87 -39.96 10.05 -30.52
CA ALA A 87 -38.63 10.17 -29.99
C ALA A 87 -38.52 9.17 -28.83
N HIS A 88 -37.75 8.11 -29.02
CA HIS A 88 -37.28 7.27 -27.92
C HIS A 88 -36.23 8.07 -27.15
N GLU A 89 -36.63 9.24 -26.64
CA GLU A 89 -35.75 10.28 -26.10
C GLU A 89 -34.95 9.79 -24.89
N ASN A 90 -35.36 8.67 -24.30
CA ASN A 90 -34.78 8.08 -23.10
C ASN A 90 -34.43 6.59 -23.27
N GLN A 91 -34.15 6.10 -24.48
CA GLN A 91 -33.69 4.72 -24.71
C GLN A 91 -32.18 4.66 -24.96
N ILE A 92 -31.52 3.68 -24.35
CA ILE A 92 -30.08 3.43 -24.52
C ILE A 92 -29.89 2.60 -25.80
N ALA A 93 -28.86 2.91 -26.60
CA ALA A 93 -28.59 2.17 -27.83
C ALA A 93 -28.27 0.69 -27.54
N ASP A 94 -28.66 -0.20 -28.45
CA ASP A 94 -28.36 -1.63 -28.33
C ASP A 94 -26.85 -1.89 -28.29
N GLY A 95 -26.42 -2.89 -27.52
CA GLY A 95 -25.01 -3.25 -27.32
C GLY A 95 -24.28 -2.47 -26.22
N VAL A 96 -24.92 -1.47 -25.60
CA VAL A 96 -24.33 -0.72 -24.48
C VAL A 96 -24.38 -1.53 -23.19
N LYS A 97 -23.21 -1.69 -22.56
CA LYS A 97 -23.07 -2.35 -21.26
C LYS A 97 -22.60 -1.35 -20.22
N ALA A 98 -23.06 -1.51 -18.97
CA ALA A 98 -22.56 -0.75 -17.84
C ALA A 98 -22.17 -1.72 -16.71
N GLY A 99 -20.92 -1.67 -16.27
CA GLY A 99 -20.41 -2.59 -15.25
C GLY A 99 -20.51 -4.07 -15.63
N GLY A 100 -20.40 -4.39 -16.92
CA GLY A 100 -20.59 -5.74 -17.46
C GLY A 100 -22.05 -6.21 -17.51
N VAL A 101 -23.02 -5.35 -17.18
CA VAL A 101 -24.46 -5.63 -17.30
C VAL A 101 -24.96 -5.01 -18.61
N ASP A 102 -25.62 -5.82 -19.44
CA ASP A 102 -26.24 -5.34 -20.67
C ASP A 102 -27.47 -4.46 -20.36
N ILE A 103 -27.45 -3.22 -20.83
CA ILE A 103 -28.52 -2.24 -20.67
C ILE A 103 -28.98 -1.64 -22.00
N GLY A 104 -28.45 -2.14 -23.13
CA GLY A 104 -28.85 -1.69 -24.46
C GLY A 104 -30.31 -2.00 -24.72
N GLY A 105 -30.97 -1.11 -25.48
CA GLY A 105 -32.38 -1.23 -25.82
C GLY A 105 -33.34 -0.89 -24.66
N LEU A 106 -32.85 -0.64 -23.45
CA LEU A 106 -33.68 -0.30 -22.31
C LEU A 106 -33.95 1.21 -22.22
N LYS A 107 -35.15 1.57 -21.75
CA LYS A 107 -35.42 2.92 -21.25
C LYS A 107 -34.56 3.20 -20.01
N THR A 108 -34.17 4.44 -19.79
CA THR A 108 -33.31 4.83 -18.64
C THR A 108 -33.84 4.34 -17.29
N SER A 109 -35.15 4.35 -17.04
CA SER A 109 -35.76 3.82 -15.81
C SER A 109 -35.59 2.30 -15.67
N ALA A 110 -35.83 1.54 -16.75
CA ALA A 110 -35.64 0.09 -16.78
C ALA A 110 -34.15 -0.30 -16.65
N ALA A 111 -33.25 0.48 -17.28
CA ALA A 111 -31.81 0.33 -17.14
C ALA A 111 -31.35 0.55 -15.69
N ARG A 112 -31.84 1.61 -15.01
CA ARG A 112 -31.57 1.85 -13.57
C ARG A 112 -32.03 0.67 -12.71
N ALA A 113 -33.26 0.18 -12.91
CA ALA A 113 -33.80 -0.93 -12.14
C ALA A 113 -32.97 -2.22 -12.34
N LYS A 114 -32.59 -2.51 -13.59
CA LYS A 114 -31.74 -3.66 -13.93
C LYS A 114 -30.36 -3.56 -13.28
N LEU A 115 -29.71 -2.40 -13.35
CA LEU A 115 -28.41 -2.16 -12.72
C LEU A 115 -28.48 -2.25 -11.20
N ARG A 116 -29.51 -1.65 -10.56
CA ARG A 116 -29.74 -1.74 -9.10
C ARG A 116 -29.81 -3.20 -8.65
N ARG A 117 -30.60 -4.02 -9.34
CA ARG A 117 -30.79 -5.44 -8.99
C ARG A 117 -29.52 -6.27 -9.18
N VAL A 118 -28.80 -6.09 -10.29
CA VAL A 118 -27.65 -6.95 -10.63
C VAL A 118 -26.38 -6.51 -9.90
N LEU A 119 -26.11 -5.20 -9.83
CA LEU A 119 -24.89 -4.69 -9.21
C LEU A 119 -24.95 -4.74 -7.69
N SER A 120 -26.13 -4.60 -7.06
CA SER A 120 -26.25 -4.75 -5.60
C SER A 120 -25.77 -6.13 -5.14
N VAL A 121 -26.32 -7.22 -5.69
CA VAL A 121 -25.94 -8.59 -5.32
C VAL A 121 -24.45 -8.87 -5.54
N ARG A 122 -23.89 -8.40 -6.67
CA ARG A 122 -22.47 -8.64 -7.01
C ARG A 122 -21.50 -7.86 -6.12
N LEU A 123 -21.86 -6.64 -5.74
CA LEU A 123 -21.00 -5.74 -4.97
C LEU A 123 -21.21 -5.87 -3.45
N SER A 124 -22.31 -6.49 -3.00
CA SER A 124 -22.56 -6.86 -1.60
C SER A 124 -21.68 -8.00 -1.09
N ARG A 125 -20.91 -8.68 -1.96
CA ARG A 125 -20.01 -9.76 -1.56
C ARG A 125 -18.78 -9.22 -0.82
N PRO A 126 -18.43 -9.79 0.35
CA PRO A 126 -17.25 -9.37 1.11
C PRO A 126 -15.96 -9.62 0.34
N VAL A 127 -14.99 -8.73 0.58
CA VAL A 127 -13.60 -8.89 0.10
C VAL A 127 -12.80 -9.55 1.22
N TYR A 128 -11.99 -10.54 0.89
CA TYR A 128 -11.12 -11.24 1.83
C TYR A 128 -9.66 -10.95 1.51
N ALA A 129 -8.90 -10.43 2.49
CA ALA A 129 -7.45 -10.36 2.40
C ALA A 129 -6.83 -11.60 3.07
N THR A 130 -5.90 -12.28 2.41
CA THR A 130 -5.39 -13.59 2.88
C THR A 130 -3.87 -13.65 3.01
N TYR A 131 -3.38 -14.24 4.11
CA TYR A 131 -1.95 -14.47 4.37
C TYR A 131 -1.71 -15.81 5.06
N LYS A 132 -1.03 -16.76 4.40
CA LYS A 132 -0.61 -18.06 5.00
C LYS A 132 -1.71 -18.71 5.88
N GLY A 133 -2.93 -18.83 5.35
CA GLY A 133 -4.08 -19.40 6.05
C GLY A 133 -4.93 -18.41 6.86
N ALA A 134 -4.39 -17.25 7.25
CA ALA A 134 -5.19 -16.19 7.86
C ALA A 134 -6.08 -15.48 6.82
N ARG A 135 -7.31 -15.15 7.21
CA ARG A 135 -8.29 -14.45 6.37
C ARG A 135 -8.87 -13.25 7.12
N PHE A 136 -8.84 -12.09 6.49
CA PHE A 136 -9.40 -10.84 7.00
C PHE A 136 -10.55 -10.42 6.10
N ARG A 137 -11.72 -10.14 6.69
CA ARG A 137 -12.93 -9.81 5.95
C ARG A 137 -13.16 -8.30 5.93
N LEU A 138 -13.38 -7.75 4.74
CA LEU A 138 -13.94 -6.42 4.54
C LEU A 138 -15.40 -6.56 4.14
N ASP A 139 -16.30 -6.06 4.99
CA ASP A 139 -17.72 -5.99 4.65
C ASP A 139 -18.00 -4.75 3.78
N PRO A 140 -18.62 -4.89 2.59
CA PRO A 140 -18.91 -3.74 1.72
C PRO A 140 -19.88 -2.75 2.36
N VAL A 141 -20.74 -3.23 3.28
CA VAL A 141 -21.67 -2.37 4.04
C VAL A 141 -20.90 -1.48 5.00
N ALA A 142 -19.90 -2.02 5.71
CA ALA A 142 -19.02 -1.25 6.58
C ALA A 142 -18.14 -0.27 5.78
N ALA A 143 -17.77 -0.62 4.54
CA ALA A 143 -17.06 0.26 3.62
C ALA A 143 -17.95 1.34 2.97
N ARG A 144 -19.26 1.37 3.31
CA ARG A 144 -20.26 2.28 2.73
C ARG A 144 -20.23 2.31 1.20
N LEU A 145 -20.02 1.15 0.58
CA LEU A 145 -19.91 1.02 -0.87
C LEU A 145 -21.24 1.45 -1.52
N ARG A 146 -21.20 2.52 -2.32
CA ARG A 146 -22.32 3.03 -3.10
C ARG A 146 -21.97 2.97 -4.58
N VAL A 147 -22.94 2.63 -5.41
CA VAL A 147 -22.78 2.65 -6.86
C VAL A 147 -23.56 3.83 -7.40
N ASP A 148 -22.88 4.70 -8.16
CA ASP A 148 -23.51 5.81 -8.86
C ASP A 148 -24.20 5.30 -10.14
N ILE A 149 -25.36 4.67 -9.94
CA ILE A 149 -26.16 4.08 -11.02
C ILE A 149 -26.71 5.19 -11.93
N ASP A 150 -27.04 6.35 -11.38
CA ASP A 150 -27.57 7.48 -12.15
C ASP A 150 -26.51 8.09 -13.06
N GLY A 151 -25.27 8.24 -12.57
CA GLY A 151 -24.12 8.63 -13.39
C GLY A 151 -23.81 7.60 -14.47
N MET A 152 -23.83 6.31 -14.16
CA MET A 152 -23.61 5.22 -15.14
C MET A 152 -24.66 5.21 -16.26
N VAL A 153 -25.94 5.39 -15.93
CA VAL A 153 -27.02 5.44 -16.93
C VAL A 153 -26.97 6.72 -17.77
N SER A 154 -26.63 7.85 -17.15
CA SER A 154 -26.49 9.13 -17.85
C SER A 154 -25.31 9.10 -18.84
N GLU A 155 -24.17 8.52 -18.43
CA GLU A 155 -23.03 8.30 -19.30
C GLU A 155 -23.35 7.32 -20.43
N ALA A 156 -24.06 6.22 -20.14
CA ALA A 156 -24.52 5.28 -21.16
C ALA A 156 -25.41 5.96 -22.21
N LEU A 157 -26.30 6.85 -21.77
CA LEU A 157 -27.16 7.65 -22.65
C LEU A 157 -26.36 8.66 -23.47
N GLN A 158 -25.38 9.34 -22.86
CA GLN A 158 -24.51 10.28 -23.57
C GLN A 158 -23.66 9.57 -24.64
N ARG A 159 -23.07 8.41 -24.31
CA ARG A 159 -22.32 7.58 -25.26
C ARG A 159 -23.22 7.01 -26.36
N SER A 160 -24.48 6.68 -26.03
CA SER A 160 -25.49 6.29 -27.03
C SER A 160 -25.84 7.43 -28.00
N ARG A 161 -25.71 8.68 -27.55
CA ARG A 161 -26.02 9.89 -28.34
C ARG A 161 -24.83 10.44 -29.13
N GLY A 162 -23.62 9.89 -28.96
CA GLY A 162 -22.41 10.31 -29.68
C GLY A 162 -22.42 9.92 -31.17
N GLY A 163 -22.25 10.92 -32.05
CA GLY A 163 -22.18 10.77 -33.51
C GLY A 163 -23.02 11.80 -34.28
N ASN A 164 -22.65 12.10 -35.54
CA ASN A 164 -23.40 13.02 -36.42
C ASN A 164 -24.85 12.55 -36.63
N VAL A 165 -25.79 13.50 -36.78
CA VAL A 165 -27.24 13.22 -36.91
C VAL A 165 -27.55 12.17 -37.98
N LEU A 166 -26.80 12.17 -39.09
CA LEU A 166 -26.92 11.18 -40.17
C LEU A 166 -26.62 9.73 -39.73
N SER A 167 -25.56 9.51 -38.93
CA SER A 167 -25.18 8.16 -38.48
C SER A 167 -26.08 7.63 -37.36
N ARG A 168 -26.87 8.51 -36.72
CA ARG A 168 -27.91 8.11 -35.76
C ARG A 168 -29.15 7.58 -36.47
N THR A 169 -29.58 8.26 -37.54
CA THR A 169 -30.77 7.89 -38.31
C THR A 169 -30.58 6.59 -39.09
N VAL A 170 -29.43 6.38 -39.73
CA VAL A 170 -29.13 5.11 -40.43
C VAL A 170 -29.11 3.93 -39.45
N ARG A 171 -28.63 4.11 -38.21
CA ARG A 171 -28.65 3.07 -37.17
C ARG A 171 -30.05 2.68 -36.70
N GLY A 172 -30.93 3.67 -36.49
CA GLY A 172 -32.31 3.42 -36.05
C GLY A 172 -33.19 2.74 -37.10
N VAL A 173 -32.79 2.79 -38.38
CA VAL A 173 -33.52 2.20 -39.51
C VAL A 173 -32.94 0.84 -39.94
N PHE A 174 -31.63 0.63 -39.80
CA PHE A 174 -30.93 -0.59 -40.25
C PHE A 174 -30.38 -1.47 -39.11
N GLY A 175 -30.71 -1.19 -37.84
CA GLY A 175 -30.42 -2.09 -36.70
C GLY A 175 -28.96 -2.13 -36.23
N GLY A 176 -28.22 -1.02 -36.28
CA GLY A 176 -26.80 -1.02 -35.88
C GLY A 176 -26.56 -0.83 -34.37
N SER A 177 -25.72 -1.67 -33.77
CA SER A 177 -25.37 -1.67 -32.33
C SER A 177 -24.20 -0.73 -31.97
N VAL A 178 -24.18 -0.21 -30.74
CA VAL A 178 -23.07 0.56 -30.15
C VAL A 178 -22.32 -0.31 -29.15
N HIS A 179 -21.06 -0.64 -29.45
CA HIS A 179 -20.17 -1.32 -28.52
C HIS A 179 -19.56 -0.30 -27.53
N ALA A 180 -20.34 0.12 -26.54
CA ALA A 180 -19.84 1.00 -25.47
C ALA A 180 -19.94 0.30 -24.11
N ASN A 181 -18.82 0.26 -23.40
CA ASN A 181 -18.75 -0.23 -22.02
C ASN A 181 -18.55 0.94 -21.07
N VAL A 182 -19.53 1.18 -20.20
CA VAL A 182 -19.46 2.19 -19.13
C VAL A 182 -18.87 1.52 -17.88
N PRO A 183 -17.74 2.01 -17.34
CA PRO A 183 -17.13 1.43 -16.14
C PRO A 183 -18.04 1.61 -14.91
N VAL A 184 -17.88 0.75 -13.91
CA VAL A 184 -18.60 0.93 -12.64
C VAL A 184 -18.03 2.13 -11.90
N ARG A 185 -18.92 3.07 -11.57
CA ARG A 185 -18.63 4.20 -10.69
C ARG A 185 -19.07 3.83 -9.29
N ALA A 186 -18.16 3.25 -8.51
CA ALA A 186 -18.40 2.95 -7.10
C ALA A 186 -17.69 4.00 -6.23
N SER A 187 -18.41 4.59 -5.28
CA SER A 187 -17.84 5.37 -4.19
C SER A 187 -17.80 4.51 -2.94
N TYR A 188 -16.74 4.66 -2.14
CA TYR A 188 -16.55 3.92 -0.90
C TYR A 188 -15.81 4.80 0.10
N ASP A 189 -15.88 4.40 1.37
CA ASP A 189 -15.14 5.07 2.43
C ASP A 189 -13.68 4.59 2.45
N HIS A 190 -12.77 5.43 1.93
CA HIS A 190 -11.33 5.16 1.97
C HIS A 190 -10.80 5.01 3.41
N ARG A 191 -11.49 5.56 4.43
CA ARG A 191 -11.09 5.41 5.83
C ARG A 191 -11.30 3.98 6.30
N THR A 192 -12.42 3.35 5.96
CA THR A 192 -12.68 1.94 6.33
C THR A 192 -11.62 1.01 5.73
N VAL A 193 -11.26 1.20 4.45
CA VAL A 193 -10.19 0.42 3.82
C VAL A 193 -8.86 0.66 4.53
N SER A 194 -8.53 1.92 4.84
CA SER A 194 -7.28 2.26 5.54
C SER A 194 -7.23 1.68 6.95
N LEU A 195 -8.35 1.69 7.70
CA LEU A 195 -8.47 1.09 9.02
C LEU A 195 -8.29 -0.43 8.99
N LEU A 196 -8.87 -1.11 7.99
CA LEU A 196 -8.66 -2.53 7.81
C LEU A 196 -7.19 -2.83 7.51
N VAL A 197 -6.56 -2.07 6.60
CA VAL A 197 -5.14 -2.24 6.27
C VAL A 197 -4.27 -2.04 7.51
N ALA A 198 -4.53 -0.98 8.29
CA ALA A 198 -3.82 -0.73 9.54
C ALA A 198 -4.03 -1.85 10.58
N HIS A 199 -5.24 -2.41 10.66
CA HIS A 199 -5.51 -3.57 11.52
C HIS A 199 -4.73 -4.81 11.07
N ILE A 200 -4.66 -5.06 9.76
CA ILE A 200 -3.89 -6.17 9.19
C ILE A 200 -2.40 -5.98 9.44
N GLU A 201 -1.88 -4.78 9.22
CA GLU A 201 -0.49 -4.39 9.53
C GLU A 201 -0.21 -4.64 11.01
N HIS A 202 -1.02 -4.09 11.92
CA HIS A 202 -0.85 -4.32 13.36
C HIS A 202 -0.87 -5.81 13.76
N ARG A 203 -1.70 -6.63 13.12
CA ARG A 203 -1.81 -8.07 13.42
C ARG A 203 -0.70 -8.91 12.81
N LEU A 204 -0.18 -8.54 11.64
CA LEU A 204 0.78 -9.36 10.89
C LEU A 204 2.21 -8.85 10.96
N ASP A 205 2.39 -7.55 11.13
CA ASP A 205 3.71 -6.93 11.23
C ASP A 205 4.39 -7.38 12.50
N ARG A 206 5.68 -7.63 12.35
CA ARG A 206 6.52 -8.10 13.44
C ARG A 206 7.88 -7.50 13.24
N SER A 207 8.35 -6.75 14.23
CA SER A 207 9.72 -6.23 14.20
C SER A 207 10.74 -7.37 14.16
N ALA A 208 11.82 -7.16 13.42
CA ALA A 208 12.98 -8.03 13.51
C ALA A 208 13.57 -7.92 14.92
N ARG A 209 14.07 -9.03 15.46
CA ARG A 209 14.79 -9.07 16.73
C ARG A 209 16.16 -9.64 16.47
N ASP A 210 17.18 -8.90 16.88
CA ASP A 210 18.56 -9.32 16.79
C ASP A 210 18.82 -10.49 17.75
N ALA A 211 19.80 -11.32 17.41
CA ALA A 211 20.31 -12.27 18.39
C ALA A 211 21.03 -11.48 19.50
N SER A 212 20.87 -11.93 20.74
CA SER A 212 21.52 -11.34 21.91
C SER A 212 21.94 -12.42 22.90
N ILE A 213 22.62 -12.01 23.95
CA ILE A 213 22.87 -12.86 25.11
C ILE A 213 22.01 -12.39 26.28
N ASP A 214 21.63 -13.32 27.13
CA ASP A 214 20.87 -13.09 28.36
C ASP A 214 21.59 -13.80 29.51
N PHE A 215 21.80 -13.06 30.59
CA PHE A 215 22.45 -13.52 31.82
C PHE A 215 21.56 -13.40 33.06
N SER A 216 20.28 -13.08 32.89
CA SER A 216 19.31 -12.90 33.98
C SER A 216 19.18 -14.13 34.89
N THR A 217 19.50 -15.32 34.38
CA THR A 217 19.43 -16.60 35.11
C THR A 217 20.78 -17.05 35.68
N GLY A 218 21.81 -16.21 35.59
CA GLY A 218 23.19 -16.54 35.98
C GLY A 218 23.95 -17.43 35.00
N THR A 219 23.27 -17.97 33.99
CA THR A 219 23.88 -18.74 32.90
C THR A 219 23.90 -17.93 31.60
N LEU A 220 24.94 -18.12 30.80
CA LEU A 220 25.05 -17.50 29.47
C LEU A 220 24.03 -18.16 28.52
N GLN A 221 22.90 -17.48 28.29
CA GLN A 221 21.90 -17.94 27.34
C GLN A 221 21.95 -17.14 26.04
N LYS A 222 21.92 -17.84 24.91
CA LYS A 222 21.84 -17.20 23.59
C LYS A 222 20.38 -17.04 23.20
N VAL A 223 19.93 -15.80 23.05
CA VAL A 223 18.61 -15.48 22.52
C VAL A 223 18.70 -15.47 21.01
N LYS A 224 17.98 -16.39 20.35
CA LYS A 224 17.98 -16.50 18.88
C LYS A 224 17.34 -15.27 18.22
N GLU A 225 17.90 -14.89 17.07
CA GLU A 225 17.34 -13.87 16.21
C GLU A 225 15.96 -14.27 15.67
N ARG A 226 15.14 -13.27 15.38
CA ARG A 226 13.82 -13.47 14.78
C ARG A 226 13.63 -12.55 13.60
N LYS A 227 13.38 -13.13 12.42
CA LYS A 227 13.07 -12.36 11.21
C LYS A 227 11.83 -11.50 11.41
N GLY A 228 11.93 -10.24 11.04
CA GLY A 228 10.79 -9.33 10.99
C GLY A 228 9.89 -9.62 9.79
N ARG A 229 8.69 -9.06 9.83
CA ARG A 229 7.69 -9.10 8.78
C ARG A 229 7.05 -7.73 8.68
N LEU A 230 6.93 -7.22 7.47
CA LEU A 230 6.22 -5.98 7.18
C LEU A 230 5.29 -6.19 6.00
N VAL A 231 4.00 -5.95 6.19
CA VAL A 231 2.98 -5.97 5.15
C VAL A 231 3.21 -4.79 4.22
N LYS A 232 3.06 -5.02 2.91
CA LYS A 232 3.10 -3.95 1.92
C LYS A 232 1.76 -3.21 1.91
N GLY A 233 1.50 -2.37 2.92
CA GLY A 233 0.22 -1.67 3.11
C GLY A 233 -0.31 -0.95 1.88
N ARG A 234 0.55 -0.16 1.22
CA ARG A 234 0.18 0.55 -0.03
C ARG A 234 -0.29 -0.39 -1.13
N THR A 235 0.40 -1.52 -1.30
CA THR A 235 0.01 -2.55 -2.27
C THR A 235 -1.29 -3.21 -1.86
N LEU A 236 -1.43 -3.59 -0.58
CA LEU A 236 -2.64 -4.23 -0.06
C LEU A 236 -3.87 -3.34 -0.22
N ARG A 237 -3.75 -2.05 0.13
CA ARG A 237 -4.81 -1.06 -0.06
C ARG A 237 -5.27 -0.99 -1.51
N ARG A 238 -4.34 -0.78 -2.44
CA ARG A 238 -4.64 -0.71 -3.88
C ARG A 238 -5.34 -1.97 -4.37
N ASP A 239 -4.87 -3.14 -3.93
CA ASP A 239 -5.43 -4.41 -4.38
C ASP A 239 -6.85 -4.63 -3.79
N ILE A 240 -7.12 -4.18 -2.55
CA ILE A 240 -8.47 -4.16 -1.95
C ILE A 240 -9.39 -3.19 -2.70
N GLU A 241 -8.93 -1.97 -2.96
CA GLU A 241 -9.68 -0.95 -3.70
C GLU A 241 -10.04 -1.44 -5.12
N GLY A 242 -9.11 -2.13 -5.79
CA GLY A 242 -9.37 -2.80 -7.07
C GLY A 242 -10.45 -3.89 -6.97
N ALA A 243 -10.40 -4.73 -5.92
CA ALA A 243 -11.39 -5.78 -5.70
C ALA A 243 -12.80 -5.24 -5.39
N LEU A 244 -12.91 -4.06 -4.77
CA LEU A 244 -14.18 -3.38 -4.52
C LEU A 244 -14.81 -2.80 -5.80
N GLY A 245 -13.96 -2.28 -6.71
CA GLY A 245 -14.40 -1.59 -7.93
C GLY A 245 -14.82 -2.49 -9.10
N VAL A 246 -14.47 -3.78 -9.08
CA VAL A 246 -14.77 -4.72 -10.17
C VAL A 246 -15.95 -5.63 -9.79
N PRO A 247 -17.12 -5.52 -10.46
CA PRO A 247 -18.23 -6.45 -10.27
C PRO A 247 -17.89 -7.83 -10.81
N GLY A 248 -18.05 -8.86 -9.97
CA GLY A 248 -17.88 -10.26 -10.39
C GLY A 248 -16.44 -10.78 -10.48
N GLY A 249 -15.43 -9.96 -10.15
CA GLY A 249 -14.03 -10.41 -10.02
C GLY A 249 -13.79 -11.24 -8.76
N ASP A 250 -12.63 -11.90 -8.68
CA ASP A 250 -12.20 -12.57 -7.45
C ASP A 250 -12.15 -11.56 -6.30
N ARG A 251 -12.81 -11.90 -5.20
CA ARG A 251 -12.91 -11.09 -3.99
C ARG A 251 -11.83 -11.44 -2.98
N THR A 252 -10.82 -12.20 -3.40
CA THR A 252 -9.70 -12.62 -2.56
C THR A 252 -8.43 -11.88 -2.96
N VAL A 253 -7.85 -11.16 -2.00
CA VAL A 253 -6.65 -10.34 -2.20
C VAL A 253 -5.48 -10.95 -1.41
N PRO A 254 -4.40 -11.40 -2.06
CA PRO A 254 -3.24 -11.91 -1.35
C PRO A 254 -2.49 -10.79 -0.64
N ILE A 255 -2.27 -10.94 0.66
CA ILE A 255 -1.45 -10.01 1.44
C ILE A 255 0.01 -10.29 1.14
N ARG A 256 0.71 -9.29 0.58
CA ARG A 256 2.15 -9.37 0.32
C ARG A 256 2.90 -8.79 1.51
N ALA A 257 3.88 -9.53 2.03
CA ALA A 257 4.74 -9.08 3.12
C ALA A 257 6.21 -9.29 2.77
N VAL A 258 7.07 -8.38 3.22
CA VAL A 258 8.52 -8.51 3.12
C VAL A 258 9.09 -9.06 4.43
N SER A 259 10.12 -9.88 4.33
CA SER A 259 10.88 -10.33 5.49
C SER A 259 11.99 -9.33 5.78
N ILE A 260 12.03 -8.82 7.00
CA ILE A 260 13.12 -7.96 7.46
C ILE A 260 14.16 -8.85 8.14
N ARG A 261 15.41 -8.75 7.70
CA ARG A 261 16.51 -9.51 8.32
C ARG A 261 16.94 -8.83 9.63
N PRO A 262 17.23 -9.60 10.69
CA PRO A 262 17.87 -9.05 11.88
C PRO A 262 19.28 -8.55 11.53
N LYS A 263 19.77 -7.57 12.26
CA LYS A 263 21.11 -7.00 12.10
C LYS A 263 22.19 -7.96 12.62
N VAL A 264 21.89 -8.70 13.69
CA VAL A 264 22.80 -9.68 14.30
C VAL A 264 22.15 -11.05 14.29
N THR A 265 22.87 -12.05 13.79
CA THR A 265 22.47 -13.46 13.85
C THR A 265 23.16 -14.20 15.00
N THR A 266 22.62 -15.35 15.39
CA THR A 266 23.21 -16.20 16.44
C THR A 266 24.65 -16.63 16.09
N SER A 267 24.97 -16.78 14.80
CA SER A 267 26.33 -17.11 14.34
C SER A 267 27.32 -15.97 14.53
N GLN A 268 26.86 -14.71 14.54
CA GLN A 268 27.69 -13.52 14.72
C GLN A 268 27.89 -13.16 16.20
N LEU A 269 27.04 -13.68 17.11
CA LEU A 269 27.12 -13.37 18.54
C LEU A 269 28.51 -13.60 19.14
N ALA A 270 29.16 -14.72 18.81
CA ALA A 270 30.48 -15.04 19.36
C ALA A 270 31.56 -14.00 18.97
N ALA A 271 31.44 -13.41 17.78
CA ALA A 271 32.35 -12.35 17.33
C ALA A 271 32.03 -11.01 18.02
N ASN A 272 30.76 -10.70 18.25
CA ASN A 272 30.31 -9.46 18.88
C ASN A 272 30.62 -9.40 20.39
N TYR A 273 30.82 -10.56 21.03
CA TYR A 273 31.16 -10.67 22.44
C TYR A 273 32.49 -11.41 22.61
N PRO A 274 33.62 -10.76 22.24
CA PRO A 274 34.93 -11.40 22.26
C PRO A 274 35.37 -11.76 23.68
N THR A 275 35.02 -10.93 24.66
CA THR A 275 35.30 -11.17 26.09
C THR A 275 34.09 -10.79 26.93
N VAL A 276 33.66 -11.71 27.80
CA VAL A 276 32.60 -11.48 28.78
C VAL A 276 33.04 -12.04 30.13
N ILE A 277 32.73 -11.32 31.19
CA ILE A 277 32.89 -11.75 32.58
C ILE A 277 31.51 -11.93 33.18
N THR A 278 31.31 -13.01 33.93
CA THR A 278 30.12 -13.18 34.77
C THR A 278 30.54 -13.34 36.22
N ILE A 279 29.80 -12.72 37.13
CA ILE A 279 29.98 -12.83 38.58
C ILE A 279 28.68 -13.40 39.15
N ASP A 280 28.80 -14.58 39.75
CA ASP A 280 27.77 -15.26 40.51
C ASP A 280 28.05 -15.00 41.99
N ARG A 281 27.28 -14.08 42.60
CA ARG A 281 27.51 -13.68 44.00
C ARG A 281 27.21 -14.84 44.97
N PRO A 282 26.08 -15.57 44.86
CA PRO A 282 25.82 -16.72 45.73
C PRO A 282 26.88 -17.83 45.65
N ALA A 283 27.44 -18.08 44.46
CA ALA A 283 28.45 -19.13 44.27
C ALA A 283 29.89 -18.64 44.51
N PHE A 284 30.10 -17.35 44.79
CA PHE A 284 31.42 -16.74 44.94
C PHE A 284 32.35 -17.05 43.76
N ALA A 285 31.79 -16.99 42.54
CA ALA A 285 32.47 -17.40 41.33
C ALA A 285 32.48 -16.30 40.27
N LEU A 286 33.66 -16.04 39.71
CA LEU A 286 33.83 -15.23 38.50
C LEU A 286 34.20 -16.15 37.34
N ALA A 287 33.46 -16.10 36.23
CA ALA A 287 33.79 -16.84 35.02
C ALA A 287 34.18 -15.91 33.87
N LEU A 288 35.29 -16.23 33.21
CA LEU A 288 35.77 -15.56 32.01
C LEU A 288 35.29 -16.36 30.79
N TYR A 289 34.69 -15.67 29.84
CA TYR A 289 34.26 -16.20 28.55
C TYR A 289 35.03 -15.53 27.43
N LYS A 290 35.47 -16.34 26.46
CA LYS A 290 36.02 -15.87 25.17
C LYS A 290 35.13 -16.35 24.06
N HIS A 291 34.65 -15.43 23.23
CA HIS A 291 33.71 -15.74 22.15
C HIS A 291 32.52 -16.59 22.62
N LEU A 292 31.96 -16.22 23.78
CA LEU A 292 30.86 -16.93 24.46
C LEU A 292 31.14 -18.39 24.85
N LYS A 293 32.41 -18.79 24.94
CA LYS A 293 32.85 -20.07 25.53
C LYS A 293 33.55 -19.80 26.84
N ARG A 294 33.15 -20.50 27.91
CA ARG A 294 33.80 -20.37 29.22
C ARG A 294 35.24 -20.90 29.11
N VAL A 295 36.21 -20.06 29.48
CA VAL A 295 37.64 -20.40 29.41
C VAL A 295 38.27 -20.62 30.78
N LYS A 296 37.81 -19.92 31.82
CA LYS A 296 38.29 -20.10 33.20
C LYS A 296 37.22 -19.65 34.19
N SER A 297 37.26 -20.22 35.39
CA SER A 297 36.49 -19.80 36.55
C SER A 297 37.45 -19.50 37.70
N TYR A 298 37.11 -18.54 38.54
CA TYR A 298 37.90 -18.07 39.66
C TYR A 298 37.02 -18.01 40.91
N THR A 299 37.57 -18.39 42.05
CA THR A 299 36.93 -18.14 43.35
C THR A 299 37.15 -16.68 43.73
N ILE A 300 36.10 -16.01 44.16
CA ILE A 300 36.12 -14.57 44.51
C ILE A 300 35.56 -14.33 45.90
N ALA A 301 35.80 -13.14 46.46
CA ALA A 301 35.00 -12.61 47.57
C ALA A 301 34.14 -11.46 47.06
N VAL A 302 32.92 -11.33 47.58
CA VAL A 302 31.97 -10.26 47.20
C VAL A 302 31.64 -9.36 48.39
N GLY A 303 30.88 -8.30 48.13
CA GLY A 303 30.37 -7.40 49.16
C GLY A 303 29.53 -8.12 50.21
N ARG A 304 29.78 -7.81 51.49
CA ARG A 304 28.98 -8.31 52.62
C ARG A 304 27.57 -7.73 52.63
N GLN A 305 26.69 -8.33 53.43
CA GLN A 305 25.33 -7.83 53.60
C GLN A 305 25.32 -6.35 54.04
N GLY A 306 24.49 -5.53 53.39
CA GLY A 306 24.43 -4.07 53.56
C GLY A 306 25.48 -3.29 52.76
N LEU A 307 26.43 -3.97 52.12
CA LEU A 307 27.46 -3.41 51.23
C LEU A 307 27.65 -4.35 50.03
N GLU A 308 26.54 -4.88 49.51
CA GLU A 308 26.55 -5.89 48.46
C GLU A 308 27.20 -5.35 47.19
N THR A 309 27.89 -6.23 46.48
CA THR A 309 28.31 -5.94 45.11
C THR A 309 27.05 -5.70 44.26
N PRO A 310 26.89 -4.52 43.63
CA PRO A 310 25.70 -4.19 42.86
C PRO A 310 25.49 -5.14 41.68
N ALA A 311 24.28 -5.70 41.55
CA ALA A 311 23.90 -6.53 40.41
C ALA A 311 23.62 -5.65 39.18
N GLY A 312 23.92 -6.16 37.99
CA GLY A 312 23.69 -5.43 36.74
C GLY A 312 24.59 -5.85 35.58
N GLU A 313 24.39 -5.17 34.45
CA GLU A 313 25.29 -5.23 33.30
C GLU A 313 26.22 -4.01 33.33
N TYR A 314 27.52 -4.28 33.28
CA TYR A 314 28.57 -3.28 33.28
C TYR A 314 29.53 -3.50 32.11
N THR A 315 30.42 -2.55 31.91
CA THR A 315 31.45 -2.60 30.88
C THR A 315 32.77 -2.18 31.51
N VAL A 316 33.86 -2.84 31.13
CA VAL A 316 35.21 -2.47 31.60
C VAL A 316 35.60 -1.13 30.99
N MET A 317 35.50 -0.08 31.80
CA MET A 317 35.81 1.30 31.41
C MET A 317 37.11 1.82 32.04
N ASP A 318 37.53 1.25 33.16
CA ASP A 318 38.76 1.63 33.87
C ASP A 318 39.61 0.40 34.22
N LYS A 319 40.92 0.52 34.03
CA LYS A 319 41.90 -0.52 34.34
C LYS A 319 43.23 0.10 34.75
N GLN A 320 43.75 -0.33 35.90
CA GLN A 320 45.00 0.20 36.44
C GLN A 320 45.92 -0.95 36.89
N ILE A 321 47.23 -0.74 36.66
CA ILE A 321 48.33 -1.57 37.17
C ILE A 321 48.85 -0.87 38.42
N ASP A 322 48.97 -1.62 39.52
CA ASP A 322 49.44 -1.13 40.82
C ASP A 322 48.72 0.18 41.19
N PRO A 323 47.38 0.15 41.34
CA PRO A 323 46.56 1.34 41.57
C PRO A 323 46.82 1.98 42.93
N SER A 324 46.57 3.28 43.04
CA SER A 324 46.37 3.90 44.35
C SER A 324 44.94 3.64 44.82
N TRP A 325 44.75 3.34 46.11
CA TRP A 325 43.41 3.23 46.68
C TRP A 325 42.94 4.56 47.25
N HIS A 326 41.90 5.12 46.61
CA HIS A 326 41.19 6.29 47.10
C HIS A 326 40.13 5.84 48.11
N VAL A 327 40.38 6.11 49.39
CA VAL A 327 39.53 5.63 50.47
C VAL A 327 38.20 6.40 50.44
N PRO A 328 37.04 5.73 50.35
CA PRO A 328 35.77 6.42 50.31
C PRO A 328 35.50 7.18 51.61
N ASN A 329 34.83 8.32 51.51
CA ASN A 329 34.31 9.06 52.65
C ASN A 329 33.12 8.32 53.28
N SER A 330 33.39 7.23 53.98
CA SER A 330 32.39 6.36 54.60
C SER A 330 32.74 6.06 56.05
N SER A 331 31.72 5.82 56.89
CA SER A 331 31.90 5.58 58.32
C SER A 331 32.79 4.38 58.63
N TRP A 332 32.76 3.34 57.79
CA TRP A 332 33.60 2.15 57.96
C TRP A 332 35.09 2.42 57.75
N ALA A 333 35.44 3.46 56.99
CA ALA A 333 36.83 3.82 56.72
C ALA A 333 37.51 4.51 57.91
N GLY A 334 36.73 5.01 58.88
CA GLY A 334 37.25 5.63 60.10
C GLY A 334 38.22 6.78 59.79
N SER A 335 39.40 6.74 60.41
CA SER A 335 40.44 7.76 60.23
C SER A 335 41.04 7.82 58.83
N LEU A 336 40.88 6.76 58.03
CA LEU A 336 41.40 6.70 56.65
C LEU A 336 40.46 7.36 55.63
N ALA A 337 39.23 7.72 56.02
CA ALA A 337 38.25 8.31 55.11
C ALA A 337 38.83 9.52 54.35
N GLY A 338 38.73 9.50 53.02
CA GLY A 338 39.21 10.58 52.14
C GLY A 338 40.72 10.58 51.87
N GLN A 339 41.48 9.66 52.47
CA GLN A 339 42.91 9.51 52.20
C GLN A 339 43.16 8.78 50.87
N VAL A 340 44.38 8.90 50.36
CA VAL A 340 44.88 8.11 49.23
C VAL A 340 46.00 7.22 49.73
N ILE A 341 45.82 5.92 49.61
CA ILE A 341 46.87 4.94 49.90
C ILE A 341 47.63 4.67 48.60
N PRO A 342 48.94 4.98 48.53
CA PRO A 342 49.72 4.75 47.33
C PRO A 342 49.93 3.25 47.08
N PRO A 343 50.33 2.85 45.86
CA PRO A 343 50.59 1.45 45.54
C PRO A 343 51.68 0.87 46.45
N GLY A 344 51.45 -0.34 46.96
CA GLY A 344 52.41 -1.01 47.83
C GLY A 344 51.77 -2.06 48.74
N PRO A 345 52.54 -2.61 49.71
CA PRO A 345 52.04 -3.65 50.61
C PRO A 345 50.80 -3.24 51.42
N GLN A 346 50.64 -1.94 51.72
CA GLN A 346 49.52 -1.41 52.48
C GLN A 346 48.27 -1.15 51.63
N ASP A 347 48.40 -1.11 50.30
CA ASP A 347 47.26 -0.92 49.40
C ASP A 347 46.39 -2.20 49.36
N PRO A 348 45.08 -2.13 49.69
CA PRO A 348 44.20 -3.29 49.62
C PRO A 348 43.83 -3.71 48.20
N LEU A 349 44.04 -2.88 47.17
CA LEU A 349 43.77 -3.23 45.77
C LEU A 349 44.86 -4.11 45.16
N LYS A 350 46.09 -3.98 45.68
CA LYS A 350 47.27 -4.78 45.35
C LYS A 350 47.71 -4.56 43.90
N ALA A 351 47.67 -5.59 43.09
CA ALA A 351 48.35 -5.58 41.80
C ALA A 351 47.51 -4.95 40.67
N ARG A 352 46.20 -5.17 40.64
CA ARG A 352 45.37 -4.81 39.48
C ARG A 352 44.02 -4.31 39.91
N TRP A 353 43.50 -3.35 39.16
CA TRP A 353 42.14 -2.85 39.27
C TRP A 353 41.42 -2.97 37.93
N ILE A 354 40.18 -3.44 37.98
CA ILE A 354 39.22 -3.39 36.86
C ILE A 354 37.95 -2.74 37.39
N GLY A 355 37.69 -1.51 36.97
CA GLY A 355 36.53 -0.74 37.40
C GLY A 355 35.22 -1.30 36.84
N ILE A 356 34.17 -1.33 37.68
CA ILE A 356 32.82 -1.77 37.31
C ILE A 356 31.86 -0.57 37.34
N THR A 357 31.84 0.16 38.46
CA THR A 357 31.02 1.35 38.68
C THR A 357 31.70 2.27 39.70
N ASP A 358 31.08 3.39 40.04
CA ASP A 358 31.64 4.37 40.97
C ASP A 358 31.83 3.76 42.37
N GLY A 359 33.09 3.56 42.76
CA GLY A 359 33.49 2.96 44.04
C GLY A 359 33.54 1.42 44.09
N ALA A 360 33.22 0.69 43.02
CA ALA A 360 33.31 -0.78 42.99
C ALA A 360 34.08 -1.32 41.78
N GLY A 361 34.93 -2.31 42.04
CA GLY A 361 35.78 -2.93 41.03
C GLY A 361 36.25 -4.33 41.41
N ILE A 362 36.97 -4.95 40.49
CA ILE A 362 37.64 -6.23 40.66
C ILE A 362 39.12 -5.96 40.97
N HIS A 363 39.62 -6.51 42.07
CA HIS A 363 41.01 -6.29 42.49
C HIS A 363 41.64 -7.48 43.20
N GLY A 364 42.95 -7.41 43.44
CA GLY A 364 43.70 -8.44 44.14
C GLY A 364 43.53 -8.37 45.66
N THR A 365 43.73 -9.49 46.35
CA THR A 365 43.79 -9.53 47.81
C THR A 365 44.84 -10.51 48.30
N GLU A 366 45.45 -10.21 49.45
CA GLU A 366 46.31 -11.13 50.20
C GLU A 366 45.52 -11.90 51.26
N ASP A 367 44.30 -11.45 51.58
CA ASP A 367 43.39 -12.15 52.48
C ASP A 367 42.70 -13.30 51.74
N LEU A 368 43.47 -14.37 51.48
CA LEU A 368 42.99 -15.55 50.77
C LEU A 368 41.86 -16.26 51.52
N GLY A 369 41.79 -16.11 52.84
CA GLY A 369 40.69 -16.65 53.66
C GLY A 369 39.34 -16.00 53.37
N SER A 370 39.33 -14.79 52.80
CA SER A 370 38.10 -14.12 52.38
C SER A 370 37.48 -14.69 51.10
N LEU A 371 38.25 -15.41 50.28
CA LEU A 371 37.74 -15.97 49.02
C LEU A 371 36.70 -17.07 49.32
N GLY A 372 35.57 -17.04 48.60
CA GLY A 372 34.43 -17.91 48.91
C GLY A 372 33.49 -17.35 49.98
N THR A 373 33.63 -16.07 50.36
CA THR A 373 32.80 -15.43 51.37
C THR A 373 32.34 -14.02 50.95
N ALA A 374 31.35 -13.49 51.67
CA ALA A 374 30.90 -12.12 51.54
C ALA A 374 31.65 -11.24 52.56
N ALA A 375 32.79 -10.67 52.16
CA ALA A 375 33.75 -10.04 53.07
C ALA A 375 34.15 -8.60 52.70
N SER A 376 33.83 -8.16 51.47
CA SER A 376 34.25 -6.84 50.99
C SER A 376 33.21 -5.74 51.29
N HIS A 377 33.56 -4.50 50.95
CA HIS A 377 32.67 -3.33 51.02
C HIS A 377 32.05 -3.00 49.65
N GLY A 378 31.82 -4.01 48.81
CA GLY A 378 31.18 -3.88 47.49
C GLY A 378 32.07 -4.31 46.32
N CYS A 379 33.39 -4.31 46.48
CA CYS A 379 34.35 -4.78 45.48
C CYS A 379 34.37 -6.31 45.34
N ILE A 380 34.86 -6.80 44.21
CA ILE A 380 35.15 -8.22 44.02
C ILE A 380 36.65 -8.45 44.27
N ARG A 381 36.96 -9.28 45.28
CA ARG A 381 38.35 -9.65 45.59
C ARG A 381 38.72 -10.95 44.89
N MET A 382 39.95 -11.01 44.41
CA MET A 382 40.55 -12.17 43.76
C MET A 382 41.95 -12.43 44.31
N ALA A 383 42.43 -13.66 44.22
CA ALA A 383 43.85 -13.94 44.45
C ALA A 383 44.72 -13.10 43.48
N ILE A 384 45.86 -12.59 43.95
CA ILE A 384 46.74 -11.72 43.15
C ILE A 384 47.13 -12.33 41.79
N PRO A 385 47.56 -13.60 41.70
CA PRO A 385 47.88 -14.19 40.39
C PRO A 385 46.68 -14.25 39.45
N ASP A 386 45.49 -14.54 39.99
CA ASP A 386 44.27 -14.65 39.21
C ASP A 386 43.78 -13.29 38.68
N VAL A 387 43.87 -12.22 39.48
CA VAL A 387 43.50 -10.88 39.00
C VAL A 387 44.48 -10.37 37.94
N ILE A 388 45.78 -10.70 38.05
CA ILE A 388 46.79 -10.38 37.02
C ILE A 388 46.43 -11.08 35.71
N GLU A 389 46.07 -12.36 35.77
CA GLU A 389 45.65 -13.11 34.59
C GLU A 389 44.35 -12.53 33.98
N LEU A 390 43.32 -12.32 34.81
CA LEU A 390 42.04 -11.76 34.36
C LEU A 390 42.23 -10.40 33.71
N TYR A 391 43.04 -9.53 34.32
CA TYR A 391 43.38 -8.21 33.81
C TYR A 391 43.98 -8.28 32.41
N ASN A 392 44.99 -9.14 32.21
CA ASN A 392 45.64 -9.27 30.91
C ASN A 392 44.72 -9.85 29.83
N ARG A 393 43.71 -10.62 30.23
CA ARG A 393 42.76 -11.27 29.33
C ARG A 393 41.48 -10.46 29.12
N THR A 394 41.32 -9.30 29.75
CA THR A 394 40.08 -8.51 29.69
C THR A 394 40.36 -7.12 29.14
N PRO A 395 40.19 -6.90 27.81
CA PRO A 395 40.37 -5.57 27.23
C PRO A 395 39.27 -4.60 27.66
N TYR A 396 39.53 -3.30 27.51
CA TYR A 396 38.50 -2.26 27.61
C TYR A 396 37.29 -2.58 26.72
N GLY A 397 36.09 -2.25 27.19
CA GLY A 397 34.83 -2.57 26.49
C GLY A 397 34.31 -4.00 26.73
N SER A 398 35.04 -4.86 27.46
CA SER A 398 34.53 -6.18 27.84
C SER A 398 33.28 -6.05 28.72
N LYS A 399 32.31 -6.93 28.50
CA LYS A 399 31.06 -6.94 29.27
C LYS A 399 31.21 -7.67 30.59
N ILE A 400 30.60 -7.14 31.65
CA ILE A 400 30.55 -7.76 32.97
C ILE A 400 29.08 -7.91 33.36
N PHE A 401 28.68 -9.11 33.77
CA PHE A 401 27.33 -9.39 34.26
C PHE A 401 27.39 -9.88 35.70
N ILE A 402 26.72 -9.18 36.60
CA ILE A 402 26.68 -9.50 38.03
C ILE A 402 25.24 -9.88 38.40
N HIS A 403 25.06 -11.05 38.99
CA HIS A 403 23.75 -11.56 39.42
C HIS A 403 23.76 -11.97 40.90
#